data_AF-A0A7C3TLV5-F1
#
_entry.id   AF-A0A7C3TLV5-F1
#
_cell.length_a   1.000
_cell.length_b   1.000
_cell.length_c   1.000
_cell.angle_alpha   90.00
_cell.angle_beta   90.00
_cell.angle_gamma   90.00
#
_symmetry.space_group_name_H-M   'P 1'
#
loop_
_entity.id
_entity.type
_entity.pdbx_description
1 polymer ?
#
loop_
_entity_poly.entity_id
_entity_poly.type
_entity_poly.pdbx_seq_one_letter_code
_entity_poly.pdbx_strand_id
1 'polypeptide(L)' 'MTNNGSQRQADGVSRRSLLSRGAAAVGAATALANVPAVHAGEDNTIRLALIGCGGRGSGAAVNAFEALGGPVKLVA' A
#
# COMPACT_ATOMS: atom_id res chain seq x y z
N MET A 1 39.14 -12.02 -34.38
CA MET A 1 38.83 -12.27 -32.95
C MET A 1 37.71 -11.32 -32.54
N THR A 2 36.56 -11.89 -32.16
CA THR A 2 35.53 -11.46 -31.16
C THR A 2 35.71 -10.08 -30.47
N ASN A 3 34.69 -9.29 -30.13
CA ASN A 3 33.28 -9.62 -29.87
C ASN A 3 32.38 -8.37 -29.80
N ASN A 4 31.12 -8.63 -30.13
CA ASN A 4 29.92 -7.84 -29.92
C ASN A 4 29.58 -7.70 -28.43
N GLY A 5 29.19 -6.50 -27.99
CA GLY A 5 28.60 -6.21 -26.69
C GLY A 5 27.31 -5.40 -26.85
N SER A 6 26.36 -5.95 -27.61
CA SER A 6 25.01 -5.41 -27.79
C SER A 6 24.39 -5.03 -26.44
N GLN A 7 24.18 -3.73 -26.24
CA GLN A 7 23.32 -3.25 -25.17
C GLN A 7 21.91 -3.78 -25.41
N ARG A 8 21.49 -4.76 -24.62
CA ARG A 8 20.12 -5.25 -24.60
C ARG A 8 19.26 -4.23 -23.85
N GLN A 9 18.91 -3.15 -24.55
CA GLN A 9 17.78 -2.31 -24.19
C GLN A 9 16.53 -3.20 -24.29
N ALA A 10 16.14 -3.83 -23.18
CA ALA A 10 14.85 -4.49 -23.10
C ALA A 10 13.80 -3.37 -22.99
N ASP A 11 13.33 -2.88 -24.14
CA ASP A 11 12.12 -2.06 -24.28
C ASP A 11 10.88 -2.91 -23.97
N GLY A 12 10.81 -3.41 -22.74
CA GLY A 12 9.64 -4.06 -22.20
C GLY A 12 8.56 -3.03 -21.91
N VAL A 13 7.31 -3.34 -22.25
CA VAL A 13 6.14 -2.59 -21.81
C VAL A 13 6.21 -2.42 -20.30
N SER A 14 6.59 -1.23 -19.83
CA SER A 14 6.65 -0.94 -18.41
C SER A 14 5.23 -0.81 -17.89
N ARG A 15 4.89 -1.56 -16.85
CA ARG A 15 3.60 -1.49 -16.12
C ARG A 15 3.18 -0.04 -15.80
N ARG A 16 4.16 0.86 -15.63
CA ARG A 16 3.97 2.30 -15.36
C ARG A 16 3.42 3.08 -16.57
N SER A 17 3.76 2.67 -17.79
CA SER A 17 3.22 3.27 -19.02
C SER A 17 1.72 2.98 -19.18
N LEU A 18 1.26 1.81 -18.73
CA LEU A 18 -0.15 1.43 -18.82
C LEU A 18 -1.01 2.16 -17.78
N LEU A 19 -0.49 2.35 -16.55
CA LEU A 19 -1.18 3.13 -15.52
C LEU A 19 -1.19 4.65 -15.80
N SER A 20 -0.16 5.18 -16.47
CA SER A 20 -0.12 6.60 -16.87
C SER A 20 -1.19 6.98 -17.90
N ARG A 21 -1.83 6.00 -18.56
CA ARG A 21 -2.79 6.21 -19.65
C ARG A 21 -4.22 5.86 -19.27
N GLY A 22 -4.48 5.40 -18.03
CA GLY A 22 -5.76 4.84 -17.62
C GLY A 22 -6.38 5.52 -16.39
N ALA A 23 -7.51 6.18 -16.64
CA ALA A 23 -8.61 6.46 -15.71
C ALA A 23 -8.49 7.69 -14.79
N ALA A 24 -8.94 8.82 -15.32
CA ALA A 24 -9.69 9.84 -14.58
C ALA A 24 -11.15 9.39 -14.35
N ALA A 25 -11.78 9.95 -13.29
CA ALA A 25 -13.17 9.85 -12.81
C ALA A 25 -13.54 8.52 -12.09
N VAL A 26 -14.22 8.48 -10.94
CA VAL A 26 -15.53 9.09 -10.58
C VAL A 26 -15.63 9.27 -9.05
N GLY A 27 -16.28 10.35 -8.58
CA GLY A 27 -16.54 10.60 -7.16
C GLY A 27 -17.73 9.81 -6.59
N ALA A 28 -17.71 9.56 -5.28
CA ALA A 28 -18.86 9.04 -4.52
C ALA A 28 -18.96 9.76 -3.17
N ALA A 29 -20.12 10.35 -2.89
CA ALA A 29 -20.47 10.91 -1.58
C ALA A 29 -20.88 9.77 -0.63
N THR A 30 -20.36 9.74 0.59
CA THR A 30 -20.75 8.76 1.62
C THR A 30 -21.54 9.45 2.73
N ALA A 31 -22.74 8.94 2.98
CA ALA A 31 -23.69 9.40 3.99
C ALA A 31 -23.15 9.29 5.43
N LEU A 32 -23.50 10.26 6.29
CA LEU A 32 -23.26 10.21 7.74
C LEU A 32 -24.15 9.12 8.37
N ALA A 33 -23.55 8.01 8.79
CA ALA A 33 -24.24 6.99 9.59
C ALA A 33 -24.09 7.30 11.09
N ASN A 34 -25.21 7.27 11.82
CA ASN A 34 -25.23 7.32 13.29
C ASN A 34 -24.45 6.14 13.87
N VAL A 35 -23.34 6.41 14.55
CA VAL A 35 -22.52 5.40 15.21
C VAL A 35 -23.09 5.13 16.61
N PRO A 36 -23.53 3.90 16.92
CA PRO A 36 -23.98 3.56 18.27
C PRO A 36 -22.79 3.56 19.23
N ALA A 37 -22.96 4.23 20.37
CA ALA A 37 -21.96 4.27 21.43
C ALA A 37 -21.93 2.94 22.21
N VAL A 38 -21.02 2.03 21.83
CA VAL A 38 -20.76 0.78 22.55
C VAL A 38 -19.53 0.97 23.44
N HIS A 39 -19.70 0.69 24.73
CA HIS A 39 -18.68 0.87 25.76
C HIS A 39 -17.70 -0.32 25.80
N ALA A 40 -16.53 -0.11 25.17
CA ALA A 40 -15.16 -0.60 25.46
C ALA A 40 -14.94 -1.80 26.40
N GLY A 41 -15.31 -2.99 25.94
CA GLY A 41 -14.61 -4.25 26.26
C GLY A 41 -13.85 -4.76 25.02
N GLU A 42 -13.27 -3.85 24.24
CA GLU A 42 -12.88 -4.07 22.83
C GLU A 42 -11.40 -4.44 22.70
N ASP A 43 -11.11 -5.45 21.87
CA ASP A 43 -9.76 -5.71 21.35
C ASP A 43 -9.43 -4.62 20.33
N ASN A 44 -8.89 -3.50 20.81
CA ASN A 44 -8.47 -2.34 20.00
C ASN A 44 -7.18 -2.58 19.20
N THR A 45 -6.84 -3.84 18.90
CA THR A 45 -5.68 -4.15 18.07
C THR A 45 -5.89 -3.72 16.62
N ILE A 46 -5.01 -2.85 16.14
CA ILE A 46 -4.98 -2.41 14.75
C ILE A 46 -4.36 -3.52 13.89
N ARG A 47 -5.18 -4.13 13.03
CA ARG A 47 -4.72 -5.15 12.08
C ARG A 47 -4.12 -4.50 10.85
N LEU A 48 -2.81 -4.63 10.71
CA LEU A 48 -2.03 -4.12 9.60
C LEU A 48 -1.83 -5.22 8.56
N ALA A 49 -1.97 -4.89 7.27
CA ALA A 49 -1.55 -5.72 6.15
C ALA A 49 -0.55 -4.94 5.29
N LEU A 50 0.54 -5.57 4.87
CA LEU A 50 1.59 -4.92 4.09
C LEU A 50 1.63 -5.45 2.65
N ILE A 51 1.29 -4.57 1.71
CA ILE A 51 1.41 -4.90 0.28
C ILE A 51 2.70 -4.28 -0.27
N GLY A 52 3.61 -5.17 -0.67
CA GLY A 52 4.85 -4.83 -1.37
C GLY A 52 6.09 -4.83 -0.48
N CYS A 53 7.17 -5.41 -1.00
CA CYS A 53 8.45 -5.65 -0.30
C CYS A 53 9.52 -4.57 -0.54
N GLY A 54 9.15 -3.42 -1.11
CA GLY A 54 10.09 -2.32 -1.35
C GLY A 54 10.37 -1.50 -0.08
N GLY A 55 11.38 -0.62 -0.14
CA GLY A 55 11.79 0.20 1.03
C GLY A 55 10.69 1.12 1.59
N ARG A 56 9.64 1.42 0.80
CA ARG A 56 8.45 2.14 1.28
C ARG A 56 7.56 1.26 2.17
N GLY A 57 7.45 -0.03 1.85
CA GLY A 57 6.66 -0.98 2.62
C GLY A 57 7.28 -1.24 4.00
N SER A 58 8.60 -1.45 4.04
CA SER A 58 9.33 -1.57 5.32
C SER A 58 9.18 -0.31 6.18
N GLY A 59 9.31 0.88 5.59
CA GLY A 59 9.11 2.14 6.31
C GLY A 59 7.69 2.33 6.83
N ALA A 60 6.68 1.91 6.06
CA ALA A 60 5.29 1.95 6.49
C ALA A 60 5.03 1.01 7.69
N ALA A 61 5.61 -0.20 7.69
CA ALA A 61 5.50 -1.12 8.80
C ALA A 61 6.16 -0.55 10.07
N VAL A 62 7.37 0.02 9.96
CA VAL A 62 8.06 0.66 11.09
C VAL A 62 7.21 1.79 11.67
N ASN A 63 6.74 2.71 10.82
CA ASN A 63 5.90 3.83 11.28
C ASN A 63 4.62 3.37 11.98
N ALA A 64 4.01 2.28 11.50
CA ALA A 64 2.81 1.74 12.12
C ALA A 64 3.09 1.18 13.53
N PHE A 65 4.20 0.47 13.72
CA PHE A 65 4.58 -0.07 15.03
C PHE A 65 5.10 1.00 16.01
N GLU A 66 5.65 2.11 15.51
CA GLU A 66 6.11 3.23 16.34
C GLU A 66 4.99 4.21 16.73
N ALA A 67 3.81 4.09 16.12
CA ALA A 67 2.69 4.98 16.40
C ALA A 67 2.17 4.78 17.84
N LEU A 68 1.88 5.90 18.53
CA LEU A 68 1.35 5.92 19.90
C LEU A 68 -0.13 5.48 20.00
N GLY A 69 -0.70 4.91 18.93
CA GLY A 69 -2.14 4.70 18.73
C GLY A 69 -2.72 3.40 19.28
N GLY A 70 -1.94 2.60 19.99
CA GLY A 70 -2.38 1.31 20.56
C GLY A 70 -1.69 0.10 19.91
N PRO A 71 -2.08 -1.12 20.30
CA PRO A 71 -1.43 -2.34 19.85
C PRO A 71 -1.64 -2.58 18.35
N VAL A 72 -0.54 -2.81 17.61
CA VAL A 72 -0.57 -3.11 16.18
C VAL A 72 -0.18 -4.57 15.95
N LYS A 73 -0.88 -5.24 15.03
CA LYS A 73 -0.57 -6.61 14.62
C LYS A 73 -0.53 -6.70 13.10
N LEU A 74 0.61 -7.13 12.55
CA LEU A 74 0.73 -7.47 11.14
C LEU A 74 0.10 -8.85 10.89
N VAL A 75 -0.86 -8.91 9.97
CA VAL A 75 -1.64 -10.13 9.69
C VAL A 75 -1.48 -10.65 8.25
N ALA A 76 -0.99 -9.81 7.34
CA ALA A 76 -0.81 -10.14 5.92
C ALA A 76 0.28 -9.28 5.28
#